data_AF-A0A0M3JCX1-F1
#
_entry.id   AF-A0A0M3JCX1-F1
#
_cell.length_a   1.000
_cell.length_b   1.000
_cell.length_c   1.000
_cell.angle_alpha   90.00
_cell.angle_beta   90.00
_cell.angle_gamma   90.00
#
_symmetry.space_group_name_H-M   'P 1'
#
loop_
_entity.id
_entity.type
_entity.pdbx_description
1 polymer ?
#
loop_
_entity_poly.entity_id
_entity_poly.type
_entity_poly.pdbx_seq_one_letter_code
_entity_poly.pdbx_strand_id
1 'polypeptide(L)'
;LIAAAITDEFQPTVTWFCSEEGGFDLTLTTSQPFFGSLHAMDRYQSCRINGTGRKQLHYYIAFTNTQECNVKYDKKNDLYSIQMEVNEHPVLILQQDRIFDLICAGGKIDVTNKSDTIAQHNASQHLSRVCVIKFHLILNDSISILTQSKFKD
;
A
#
# COMPACT_ATOMS: atom_id res chain seq x y z
N LEU A 1 -39.60 -13.85 14.08
CA LEU A 1 -38.48 -12.90 14.12
C LEU A 1 -37.29 -13.53 13.42
N ILE A 2 -36.88 -13.01 12.26
CA ILE A 2 -35.61 -13.41 11.65
C ILE A 2 -34.60 -12.39 12.17
N ALA A 3 -33.80 -12.78 13.16
CA ALA A 3 -32.64 -11.99 13.55
C ALA A 3 -31.65 -12.08 12.38
N ALA A 4 -31.57 -11.03 11.57
CA ALA A 4 -30.42 -10.84 10.70
C ALA A 4 -29.23 -10.66 11.64
N ALA A 5 -28.44 -11.72 11.82
CA ALA A 5 -27.11 -11.59 12.38
C ALA A 5 -26.38 -10.65 11.41
N ILE A 6 -26.21 -9.40 11.81
CA ILE A 6 -25.28 -8.49 11.17
C ILE A 6 -23.92 -9.06 11.56
N THR A 7 -23.44 -10.05 10.80
CA THR A 7 -22.04 -10.45 10.88
C THR A 7 -21.26 -9.20 10.50
N ASP A 8 -20.54 -8.63 11.47
CA ASP A 8 -19.60 -7.54 11.24
C ASP A 8 -18.47 -8.10 10.38
N GLU A 9 -18.74 -8.12 9.07
CA GLU A 9 -17.89 -8.73 8.05
C GLU A 9 -16.53 -8.03 8.06
N PHE A 10 -15.46 -8.80 7.94
CA PHE A 10 -14.12 -8.25 7.95
C PHE A 10 -13.89 -7.37 6.70
N GLN A 11 -13.90 -6.06 6.90
CA GLN A 11 -13.72 -5.05 5.84
C GLN A 11 -12.47 -4.21 6.09
N PRO A 12 -11.26 -4.75 5.83
CA PRO A 12 -10.02 -4.01 6.01
C PRO A 12 -9.89 -2.90 4.96
N THR A 13 -9.39 -1.75 5.40
CA THR A 13 -9.00 -0.65 4.50
C THR A 13 -7.51 -0.43 4.60
N VAL A 14 -6.81 -0.44 3.46
CA VAL A 14 -5.39 -0.07 3.38
C VAL A 14 -5.27 1.29 2.70
N THR A 15 -4.66 2.25 3.40
CA THR A 15 -4.20 3.51 2.81
C THR A 15 -2.69 3.51 2.76
N TRP A 16 -2.09 4.16 1.78
CA TRP A 16 -0.64 4.28 1.67
C TRP A 16 -0.22 5.60 1.06
N PHE A 17 1.04 5.95 1.27
CA PHE A 17 1.73 7.04 0.59
C PHE A 17 3.18 6.68 0.30
N CYS A 18 3.80 7.44 -0.60
CA CYS A 18 5.18 7.25 -1.02
C CYS A 18 6.09 8.10 -0.13
N SER A 19 6.78 7.46 0.81
CA SER A 19 7.68 8.10 1.75
C SER A 19 8.84 8.81 1.02
N GLU A 20 9.25 9.96 1.53
CA GLU A 20 10.42 10.69 1.05
C GLU A 20 11.71 9.87 1.20
N GLU A 21 11.75 8.95 2.16
CA GLU A 21 12.85 8.03 2.42
C GLU A 21 12.94 6.88 1.40
N GLY A 22 12.01 6.79 0.45
CA GLY A 22 12.02 5.79 -0.61
C GLY A 22 11.34 4.47 -0.24
N GLY A 23 10.04 4.53 0.05
CA GLY A 23 9.25 3.34 0.36
C GLY A 23 7.74 3.59 0.37
N PHE A 24 7.00 2.51 0.56
CA PHE A 24 5.57 2.54 0.86
C PHE A 24 5.39 2.68 2.37
N ASP A 25 4.75 3.75 2.81
CA ASP A 25 4.25 3.88 4.18
C ASP A 25 2.74 3.66 4.14
N LEU A 26 2.28 2.55 4.72
CA LEU A 26 0.90 2.11 4.65
C LEU A 26 0.29 1.95 6.03
N THR A 27 -1.01 2.23 6.11
CA THR A 27 -1.84 2.06 7.29
C THR A 27 -3.00 1.14 6.97
N LEU A 28 -3.05 -0.01 7.63
CA LEU A 28 -4.21 -0.89 7.68
C LEU A 28 -5.16 -0.40 8.77
N THR A 29 -6.44 -0.23 8.43
CA THR A 29 -7.53 0.12 9.36
C THR A 29 -8.64 -0.92 9.29
N THR A 30 -9.15 -1.32 10.45
CA THR A 30 -10.24 -2.31 10.60
C THR A 30 -11.32 -1.79 11.55
N SER A 31 -12.57 -2.27 11.41
CA SER A 31 -13.68 -1.94 12.33
C SER A 31 -13.50 -2.58 13.72
N GLN A 32 -12.90 -3.77 13.74
CA GLN A 32 -12.63 -4.59 14.93
C GLN A 32 -11.13 -4.75 15.22
N PRO A 33 -10.72 -5.10 16.46
CA PRO A 33 -9.35 -5.49 16.80
C PRO A 33 -8.75 -6.52 15.82
N PHE A 34 -7.63 -6.17 15.18
CA PHE A 34 -7.00 -7.02 14.17
C PHE A 34 -5.93 -7.94 14.77
N PHE A 35 -6.08 -9.25 14.56
CA PHE A 35 -5.13 -10.31 14.97
C PHE A 35 -4.61 -11.15 13.80
N GLY A 36 -4.99 -10.77 12.58
CA GLY A 36 -4.60 -11.45 11.36
C GLY A 36 -3.17 -11.13 10.92
N SER A 37 -2.91 -11.27 9.63
CA SER A 37 -1.62 -10.93 9.02
C SER A 37 -1.78 -9.94 7.88
N LEU A 38 -0.80 -9.05 7.78
CA LEU A 38 -0.56 -8.23 6.61
C LEU A 38 0.81 -8.63 6.06
N HIS A 39 0.88 -9.01 4.80
CA HIS A 39 2.16 -9.34 4.18
C HIS A 39 2.22 -9.01 2.70
N ALA A 40 3.44 -8.88 2.19
CA ALA A 40 3.65 -8.81 0.75
C ALA A 40 3.30 -10.16 0.10
N MET A 41 2.80 -10.13 -1.13
CA MET A 41 2.70 -11.32 -1.95
C MET A 41 4.07 -11.64 -2.56
N ASP A 42 4.86 -12.43 -1.85
CA ASP A 42 6.13 -12.99 -2.28
C ASP A 42 6.11 -14.53 -2.12
N ARG A 43 7.23 -15.19 -2.44
CA ARG A 43 7.32 -16.65 -2.35
C ARG A 43 7.44 -17.15 -0.90
N TYR A 44 7.94 -16.32 0.02
CA TYR A 44 8.35 -16.75 1.36
C TYR A 44 7.60 -16.04 2.50
N GLN A 45 6.67 -15.13 2.19
CA GLN A 45 5.98 -14.25 3.15
C GLN A 45 6.95 -13.50 4.05
N SER A 46 8.10 -13.08 3.49
CA SER A 46 9.22 -12.52 4.25
C SER A 46 8.84 -11.18 4.89
N CYS A 47 8.06 -10.38 4.17
CA CYS A 47 7.59 -9.09 4.62
C CYS A 47 6.20 -9.20 5.23
N ARG A 48 6.15 -9.84 6.40
CA ARG A 48 4.94 -10.12 7.15
C ARG A 48 4.94 -9.40 8.50
N ILE A 49 3.79 -8.83 8.84
CA ILE A 49 3.49 -8.32 10.17
C ILE A 49 2.16 -8.90 10.66
N ASN A 50 2.09 -9.23 11.94
CA ASN A 50 0.87 -9.75 12.56
C ASN A 50 0.15 -8.64 13.34
N GLY A 51 -1.18 -8.71 13.35
CA GLY A 51 -2.02 -7.87 14.18
C GLY A 51 -1.78 -8.13 15.67
N THR A 52 -1.97 -7.09 16.48
CA THR A 52 -1.78 -7.11 17.95
C THR A 52 -3.05 -6.76 18.72
N GLY A 53 -4.21 -6.86 18.08
CA GLY A 53 -5.50 -6.45 18.64
C GLY A 53 -5.79 -4.95 18.55
N ARG A 54 -4.98 -4.20 17.79
CA ARG A 54 -5.25 -2.81 17.46
C ARG A 54 -6.14 -2.72 16.22
N LYS A 55 -6.90 -1.63 16.11
CA LYS A 55 -7.72 -1.33 14.92
C LYS A 55 -6.92 -0.68 13.79
N GLN A 56 -5.68 -0.29 14.08
CA GLN A 56 -4.76 0.31 13.14
C GLN A 56 -3.40 -0.36 13.24
N LEU A 57 -2.79 -0.61 12.10
CA LEU A 57 -1.45 -1.16 11.96
C LEU A 57 -0.71 -0.36 10.89
N HIS A 58 0.47 0.14 11.25
CA HIS A 58 1.36 0.86 10.33
C HIS A 58 2.47 -0.07 9.87
N TYR A 59 2.82 0.00 8.58
CA TYR A 59 3.91 -0.79 8.03
C TYR A 59 4.67 0.00 6.97
N TYR A 60 5.99 -0.04 7.04
CA TYR A 60 6.87 0.58 6.05
C TYR A 60 7.59 -0.50 5.25
N ILE A 61 7.58 -0.36 3.92
CA ILE A 61 8.30 -1.23 2.99
C ILE A 61 9.16 -0.37 2.06
N ALA A 62 10.47 -0.50 2.18
CA ALA A 62 11.41 0.21 1.32
C ALA A 62 11.30 -0.24 -0.14
N PHE A 63 11.48 0.68 -1.08
CA PHE A 63 11.48 0.37 -2.52
C PHE A 63 12.62 -0.59 -2.93
N THR A 64 13.68 -0.65 -2.12
CA THR A 64 14.81 -1.55 -2.32
C THR A 64 14.51 -3.01 -1.99
N ASN A 65 13.38 -3.32 -1.33
CA ASN A 65 13.01 -4.67 -0.89
C ASN A 65 12.42 -5.51 -2.04
N THR A 66 13.16 -5.61 -3.13
CA THR A 66 12.76 -6.30 -4.36
C THR A 66 12.70 -7.83 -4.18
N GLN A 67 13.62 -8.41 -3.40
CA GLN A 67 13.70 -9.86 -3.20
C GLN A 67 12.79 -10.34 -2.05
N GLU A 68 12.81 -9.62 -0.93
CA GLU A 68 12.12 -10.02 0.31
C GLU A 68 10.63 -9.66 0.27
N CYS A 69 10.27 -8.50 -0.26
CA CYS A 69 8.87 -8.04 -0.30
C CYS A 69 8.28 -8.06 -1.72
N ASN A 70 9.01 -8.60 -2.71
CA ASN A 70 8.58 -8.61 -4.11
C ASN A 70 8.21 -7.20 -4.64
N VAL A 71 8.92 -6.15 -4.20
CA VAL A 71 8.75 -4.81 -4.76
C VAL A 71 9.22 -4.83 -6.22
N LYS A 72 8.36 -4.36 -7.12
CA LYS A 72 8.63 -4.30 -8.56
C LYS A 72 8.87 -2.86 -8.97
N TYR A 73 9.89 -2.65 -9.79
CA TYR A 73 10.16 -1.35 -10.41
C TYR A 73 9.95 -1.42 -11.92
N ASP A 74 9.03 -0.61 -12.42
CA ASP A 74 8.82 -0.38 -13.85
C ASP A 74 9.62 0.85 -14.28
N LYS A 75 10.79 0.59 -14.89
CA LYS A 75 11.69 1.62 -15.41
C LYS A 75 11.06 2.49 -16.50
N LYS A 76 10.08 1.97 -17.26
CA LYS A 76 9.47 2.72 -18.37
C LYS A 76 8.61 3.86 -17.86
N ASN A 77 7.82 3.60 -16.82
CA ASN A 77 6.88 4.56 -16.24
C ASN A 77 7.43 5.20 -14.95
N ASP A 78 8.62 4.80 -14.52
CA ASP A 78 9.23 5.17 -13.24
C ASP A 78 8.26 4.90 -12.09
N LEU A 79 7.78 3.66 -11.95
CA LEU A 79 6.80 3.27 -10.94
C LEU A 79 7.33 2.12 -10.08
N TYR A 80 7.18 2.25 -8.77
CA TYR A 80 7.29 1.16 -7.82
C TYR A 80 5.90 0.57 -7.55
N SER A 81 5.82 -0.75 -7.44
CA SER A 81 4.59 -1.45 -7.11
C SER A 81 4.83 -2.64 -6.19
N ILE A 82 3.84 -2.95 -5.35
CA ILE A 82 3.81 -4.11 -4.48
C ILE A 82 2.36 -4.56 -4.28
N GLN A 83 2.14 -5.88 -4.15
CA GLN A 83 0.84 -6.43 -3.80
C GLN A 83 0.87 -6.85 -2.33
N MET A 84 -0.09 -6.36 -1.56
CA MET A 84 -0.21 -6.62 -0.12
C MET A 84 -1.45 -7.45 0.14
N GLU A 85 -1.29 -8.57 0.82
CA GLU A 85 -2.39 -9.42 1.26
C GLU A 85 -2.70 -9.17 2.74
N VAL A 86 -3.97 -8.99 3.04
CA VAL A 86 -4.51 -8.89 4.40
C VAL A 86 -5.39 -10.11 4.64
N ASN A 87 -4.96 -10.95 5.57
CA ASN A 87 -5.74 -12.08 6.04
C ASN A 87 -6.34 -11.75 7.41
N GLU A 88 -7.61 -12.04 7.60
CA GLU A 88 -8.27 -11.87 8.91
C GLU A 88 -7.66 -12.79 9.97
N HIS A 89 -7.28 -14.00 9.56
CA HIS A 89 -6.66 -15.01 10.41
C HIS A 89 -5.20 -15.26 9.98
N PRO A 90 -4.25 -15.41 10.91
CA PRO A 90 -2.82 -15.57 10.56
C PRO A 90 -2.45 -16.88 9.83
N VAL A 91 -3.40 -17.78 9.57
CA VAL A 91 -3.12 -19.15 9.09
C VAL A 91 -4.19 -19.65 8.12
N LEU A 92 -5.46 -19.31 8.37
CA LEU A 92 -6.57 -19.74 7.54
C LEU A 92 -6.75 -18.72 6.42
N ILE A 93 -6.90 -19.22 5.19
CA ILE A 93 -7.29 -18.41 4.03
C ILE A 93 -8.82 -18.33 4.04
N LEU A 94 -9.35 -17.13 4.11
CA LEU A 94 -10.79 -16.88 4.19
C LEU A 94 -11.27 -16.08 2.98
N GLN A 95 -12.55 -16.23 2.65
CA GLN A 95 -13.16 -15.50 1.53
C GLN A 95 -13.08 -13.97 1.71
N GLN A 96 -12.98 -13.51 2.95
CA GLN A 96 -12.88 -12.11 3.32
C GLN A 96 -11.45 -11.56 3.31
N ASP A 97 -10.46 -12.39 2.98
CA ASP A 97 -9.10 -11.91 2.73
C ASP A 97 -9.05 -11.02 1.49
N ARG A 98 -8.16 -10.03 1.50
CA ARG A 98 -8.10 -8.98 0.48
C ARG A 98 -6.67 -8.75 0.02
N ILE A 99 -6.52 -8.51 -1.27
CA ILE A 99 -5.26 -8.12 -1.90
C ILE A 99 -5.37 -6.65 -2.34
N PHE A 100 -4.34 -5.87 -2.03
CA PHE A 100 -4.21 -4.46 -2.35
C PHE A 100 -2.98 -4.23 -3.24
N ASP A 101 -3.18 -3.57 -4.38
CA ASP A 101 -2.09 -3.14 -5.25
C ASP A 101 -1.65 -1.73 -4.86
N LEU A 102 -0.45 -1.62 -4.29
CA LEU A 102 0.16 -0.36 -3.91
C LEU A 102 1.08 0.10 -5.04
N ILE A 103 0.93 1.37 -5.45
CA ILE A 103 1.73 1.98 -6.51
C ILE A 103 2.27 3.31 -6.02
N CYS A 104 3.54 3.55 -6.32
CA CYS A 104 4.24 4.80 -6.06
C CYS A 104 5.01 5.26 -7.29
N ALA A 105 4.93 6.55 -7.60
CA ALA A 105 5.83 7.14 -8.57
C ALA A 105 7.26 7.19 -8.01
N GLY A 106 8.22 6.79 -8.84
CA GLY A 106 9.63 7.01 -8.62
C GLY A 106 9.90 8.51 -8.56
N GLY A 107 10.50 8.95 -7.46
CA GLY A 107 11.12 10.26 -7.42
C GLY A 107 12.54 10.09 -7.93
N LYS A 108 12.88 10.72 -9.07
CA LYS A 108 14.28 11.07 -9.28
C LYS A 108 14.70 11.98 -8.13
N ILE A 109 15.42 11.46 -7.15
CA ILE A 109 16.22 12.33 -6.29
C ILE A 109 17.44 12.70 -7.14
N ASP A 110 17.30 13.73 -7.97
CA ASP A 110 18.48 14.39 -8.55
C ASP A 110 19.19 15.11 -7.40
N VAL A 111 20.07 14.41 -6.69
CA VAL A 111 21.11 15.06 -5.90
C VAL A 111 22.11 15.65 -6.89
N THR A 112 21.73 16.75 -7.54
CA THR A 112 22.71 17.56 -8.26
C THR A 112 23.46 18.34 -7.19
N ASN A 113 24.60 17.80 -6.72
CA ASN A 113 25.61 18.62 -6.07
C ASN A 113 26.18 19.57 -7.13
N LYS A 114 25.47 20.68 -7.35
CA LYS A 114 26.03 21.84 -8.03
C LYS A 114 26.54 22.78 -6.95
N SER A 115 27.80 22.59 -6.57
CA SER A 115 28.62 23.76 -6.27
C SER A 115 28.56 24.64 -7.52
N ASP A 116 27.77 25.71 -7.45
CA ASP A 116 28.18 27.06 -7.83
C ASP A 116 26.95 28.00 -7.96
N THR A 117 26.94 28.97 -7.05
CA THR A 117 26.49 30.37 -7.21
C THR A 117 25.00 30.72 -7.37
N ILE A 118 24.47 31.30 -6.30
CA ILE A 118 23.39 32.29 -6.13
C ILE A 118 22.68 32.75 -7.43
N ALA A 119 21.40 32.40 -7.56
CA ALA A 119 20.33 33.33 -7.94
C ALA A 119 18.99 32.77 -7.44
N GLN A 120 18.43 33.40 -6.41
CA GLN A 120 17.04 33.19 -5.97
C GLN A 120 16.09 33.63 -7.09
N HIS A 121 15.22 32.73 -7.54
CA HIS A 121 13.87 33.10 -7.97
C HIS A 121 12.91 31.99 -7.56
N ASN A 122 11.92 32.41 -6.77
CA ASN A 122 10.96 31.59 -6.04
C ASN A 122 10.16 30.65 -6.96
N ALA A 123 10.17 29.37 -6.65
CA ALA A 123 9.07 28.45 -6.95
C ALA A 123 9.04 27.36 -5.88
N SER A 124 8.26 27.62 -4.82
CA SER A 124 7.82 26.58 -3.90
C SER A 124 6.86 25.67 -4.69
N GLN A 125 7.36 24.54 -5.18
CA GLN A 125 6.51 23.47 -5.70
C GLN A 125 6.49 22.35 -4.68
N HIS A 126 5.48 22.41 -3.82
CA HIS A 126 5.02 21.30 -2.99
C HIS A 126 4.55 20.20 -3.94
N LEU A 127 5.44 19.27 -4.31
CA LEU A 127 5.16 18.14 -5.20
C LEU A 127 4.34 17.11 -4.43
N SER A 128 3.01 17.29 -4.41
CA SER A 128 2.07 16.30 -3.90
C SER A 128 2.17 15.01 -4.73
N ARG A 129 2.78 13.98 -4.14
CA ARG A 129 2.96 12.64 -4.72
C ARG A 129 1.60 11.95 -4.86
N VAL A 130 1.20 11.69 -6.10
CA VAL A 130 -0.08 11.04 -6.45
C VAL A 130 -0.06 9.57 -6.02
N CYS A 131 -1.02 9.16 -5.20
CA CYS A 131 -1.31 7.75 -4.93
C CYS A 131 -2.46 7.28 -5.80
N VAL A 132 -2.24 6.19 -6.53
CA VAL A 132 -3.25 5.55 -7.38
C VAL A 132 -3.67 4.25 -6.72
N ILE A 133 -4.90 4.19 -6.26
CA ILE A 133 -5.51 2.98 -5.68
C ILE A 133 -6.12 2.18 -6.82
N LYS A 134 -5.67 0.94 -7.00
CA LYS A 134 -6.27 -0.02 -7.92
C LYS A 134 -6.92 -1.14 -7.10
N PHE A 135 -8.25 -1.23 -7.17
CA PHE A 135 -8.99 -2.34 -6.57
C PHE A 135 -9.21 -3.44 -7.62
N HIS A 136 -8.80 -4.67 -7.30
CA HIS A 136 -9.26 -5.86 -8.01
C HIS A 136 -10.44 -6.45 -7.25
N LEU A 137 -11.66 -6.23 -7.76
CA LEU A 137 -12.84 -6.95 -7.29
C LEU A 137 -12.92 -8.27 -8.08
N ILE A 138 -12.73 -9.39 -7.40
CA ILE A 138 -13.02 -10.72 -7.97
C ILE A 138 -14.51 -10.97 -7.74
N LEU A 139 -15.33 -10.62 -8.72
CA LEU A 139 -16.73 -11.05 -8.82
C LEU A 139 -16.80 -12.11 -9.91
N ASN A 140 -17.52 -13.20 -9.64
CA ASN A 140 -17.74 -14.37 -10.51
C ASN A 140 -17.60 -14.02 -12.01
N ASP A 141 -16.50 -14.47 -12.59
CA ASP A 141 -16.14 -14.42 -14.02
C ASP A 141 -15.99 -13.05 -14.71
N SER A 142 -15.74 -11.95 -13.98
CA SER A 142 -15.34 -10.68 -14.60
C SER A 142 -14.44 -9.80 -13.73
N ILE A 143 -13.20 -9.53 -14.18
CA ILE A 143 -12.29 -8.57 -13.55
C ILE A 143 -12.70 -7.15 -13.95
N SER A 144 -13.22 -6.38 -12.99
CA SER A 144 -13.46 -4.94 -13.15
C SER A 144 -12.37 -4.15 -12.42
N ILE A 145 -11.66 -3.28 -13.15
CA ILE A 145 -10.60 -2.43 -12.61
C ILE A 145 -11.19 -1.06 -12.26
N LEU A 146 -11.28 -0.74 -10.98
CA LEU A 146 -11.56 0.63 -10.50
C LEU A 146 -10.27 1.32 -10.09
N THR A 147 -10.02 2.49 -10.69
CA THR A 147 -8.87 3.34 -10.39
C THR A 147 -9.36 4.58 -9.65
N GLN A 148 -8.87 4.82 -8.43
CA GLN A 148 -9.12 6.06 -7.70
C GLN A 148 -7.78 6.74 -7.39
N SER A 149 -7.63 8.00 -7.78
CA SER A 149 -6.47 8.83 -7.45
C SER A 149 -6.79 9.70 -6.23
N LYS A 150 -5.96 9.68 -5.19
CA LYS A 150 -6.08 10.58 -4.04
C LYS A 150 -4.88 11.54 -4.00
N PHE A 151 -5.18 12.84 -3.95
CA PHE A 151 -4.19 13.91 -3.79
C PHE A 151 -4.11 14.29 -2.31
N LYS A 152 -2.91 14.67 -1.85
CA LYS A 152 -2.68 15.28 -0.54
C LYS A 152 -2.42 16.76 -0.79
N ASP A 153 -3.25 17.63 -0.20
CA ASP A 153 -3.03 19.08 -0.18
C ASP A 153 -1.85 19.46 0.73
#